data_AF-A0A0J7YWU8-F1
#
_entry.id   AF-A0A0J7YWU8-F1
#
_cell.length_a   1.000
_cell.length_b   1.000
_cell.length_c   1.000
_cell.angle_alpha   90.00
_cell.angle_beta   90.00
_cell.angle_gamma   90.00
#
_symmetry.space_group_name_H-M   'P 1'
#
loop_
_entity.id
_entity.type
_entity.pdbx_description
1 polymer ?
#
loop_
_entity_poly.entity_id
_entity_poly.type
_entity_poly.pdbx_seq_one_letter_code
_entity_poly.pdbx_strand_id
1 'polypeptide(L)'
;MTTTSLPPSLIATLPGDHYTDPEVFAREQERIFESMWFCAARAAELDKPGSFRTYQVGRESVLISRARDGSVKAFLNICRHRGAKLCTEESGEVKRAFQCPYHAWTYGLDGKLVAAPNLTSMPDIDRTAYGLVNVHVREWLGYVWVCLADTPPSFENDVMGAIVERLGDVESIERYDIDNLQLGRRITYDVKANWKLIIENFMECYHCATIHPELTEVLPE
;
A
#
# COMPACT_ATOMS: atom_id res chain seq x y z
N MET A 1 -35.31 18.19 2.28
CA MET A 1 -34.12 18.92 2.76
C MET A 1 -34.09 20.27 2.06
N THR A 2 -34.06 21.36 2.81
CA THR A 2 -33.90 22.72 2.27
C THR A 2 -32.51 22.82 1.67
N THR A 3 -32.43 22.82 0.34
CA THR A 3 -31.18 23.02 -0.40
C THR A 3 -30.84 24.50 -0.37
N THR A 4 -30.27 24.96 0.74
CA THR A 4 -29.54 26.22 0.73
C THR A 4 -28.34 26.04 -0.17
N SER A 5 -28.26 26.80 -1.27
CA SER A 5 -27.07 26.81 -2.12
C SER A 5 -25.87 27.31 -1.32
N LEU A 6 -24.80 26.54 -1.27
CA LEU A 6 -23.56 26.94 -0.59
C LEU A 6 -22.91 28.10 -1.34
N PRO A 7 -22.25 29.05 -0.64
CA PRO A 7 -21.44 30.07 -1.29
C PRO A 7 -20.26 29.42 -2.05
N PRO A 8 -19.71 30.06 -3.10
CA PRO A 8 -18.63 29.47 -3.91
C PRO A 8 -17.36 29.10 -3.14
N SER A 9 -17.11 29.77 -2.01
CA SER A 9 -15.96 29.52 -1.14
C SER A 9 -16.13 28.31 -0.23
N LEU A 10 -17.34 27.75 -0.13
CA LEU A 10 -17.64 26.62 0.75
C LEU A 10 -17.86 25.36 -0.08
N ILE A 11 -16.89 24.46 -0.03
CA ILE A 11 -16.99 23.13 -0.64
C ILE A 11 -17.80 22.24 0.31
N ALA A 12 -18.83 21.58 -0.22
CA ALA A 12 -19.62 20.63 0.56
C ALA A 12 -18.77 19.42 0.95
N THR A 13 -18.93 18.93 2.19
CA THR A 13 -18.50 17.58 2.55
C THR A 13 -19.35 16.54 1.80
N LEU A 14 -18.91 15.29 1.82
CA LEU A 14 -19.67 14.20 1.22
C LEU A 14 -20.98 13.95 1.99
N PRO A 15 -22.03 13.43 1.34
CA PRO A 15 -23.22 12.98 2.04
C PRO A 15 -22.92 11.91 3.10
N GLY A 16 -23.71 11.85 4.18
CA GLY A 16 -23.42 11.00 5.35
C GLY A 16 -23.34 9.49 5.06
N ASP A 17 -24.07 9.02 4.06
CA ASP A 17 -24.03 7.64 3.57
C ASP A 17 -22.67 7.28 2.95
N HIS A 18 -21.92 8.23 2.39
CA HIS A 18 -20.56 7.95 1.91
C HIS A 18 -19.61 7.49 3.02
N TYR A 19 -19.88 7.85 4.27
CA TYR A 19 -19.07 7.43 5.41
C TYR A 19 -19.57 6.14 6.08
N THR A 20 -20.79 5.71 5.79
CA THR A 20 -21.48 4.66 6.57
C THR A 20 -22.05 3.51 5.75
N ASP A 21 -22.30 3.71 4.45
CA ASP A 21 -22.87 2.70 3.55
C ASP A 21 -21.78 1.66 3.17
N PRO A 22 -21.99 0.37 3.50
CA PRO A 22 -21.05 -0.70 3.13
C PRO A 22 -20.88 -0.87 1.62
N GLU A 23 -21.88 -0.55 0.81
CA GLU A 23 -21.80 -0.65 -0.65
C GLU A 23 -20.96 0.49 -1.24
N VAL A 24 -21.00 1.68 -0.63
CA VAL A 24 -20.06 2.76 -0.98
C VAL A 24 -18.64 2.29 -0.67
N PHE A 25 -18.41 1.75 0.52
CA PHE A 25 -17.07 1.28 0.91
C PHE A 25 -16.56 0.16 0.00
N ALA A 26 -17.41 -0.80 -0.39
CA ALA A 26 -17.04 -1.86 -1.32
C ALA A 26 -16.59 -1.31 -2.69
N ARG A 27 -17.27 -0.28 -3.22
CA ARG A 27 -16.85 0.39 -4.45
C ARG A 27 -15.55 1.16 -4.28
N GLU A 28 -15.30 1.76 -3.12
CA GLU A 28 -14.02 2.43 -2.82
C GLU A 28 -12.86 1.44 -2.77
N GLN A 29 -13.07 0.23 -2.20
CA GLN A 29 -12.08 -0.86 -2.27
C GLN A 29 -11.62 -1.12 -3.70
N GLU A 30 -12.56 -1.34 -4.61
CA GLU A 30 -12.29 -1.64 -6.01
C GLU A 30 -11.69 -0.44 -6.77
N ARG A 31 -12.31 0.74 -6.65
CA ARG A 31 -12.01 1.88 -7.53
C ARG A 31 -10.92 2.80 -7.04
N ILE A 32 -10.57 2.74 -5.75
CA ILE A 32 -9.54 3.58 -5.15
C ILE A 32 -8.39 2.69 -4.70
N PHE A 33 -8.62 1.83 -3.72
CA PHE A 33 -7.53 1.09 -3.09
C PHE A 33 -6.90 0.03 -4.00
N GLU A 34 -7.70 -0.61 -4.85
CA GLU A 34 -7.22 -1.63 -5.81
C GLU A 34 -6.78 -1.01 -7.15
N SER A 35 -7.20 0.22 -7.45
CA SER A 35 -6.96 0.84 -8.77
C SER A 35 -5.88 1.94 -8.77
N MET A 36 -5.50 2.46 -7.61
CA MET A 36 -4.53 3.55 -7.47
C MET A 36 -3.25 3.09 -6.75
N TRP A 37 -2.20 3.92 -6.81
CA TRP A 37 -0.97 3.67 -6.07
C TRP A 37 -1.19 3.80 -4.56
N PHE A 38 -0.89 2.73 -3.83
CA PHE A 38 -1.02 2.63 -2.38
C PHE A 38 0.37 2.63 -1.73
N CYS A 39 0.64 3.58 -0.83
CA CYS A 39 1.88 3.63 -0.05
C CYS A 39 1.82 2.58 1.06
N ALA A 40 2.50 1.44 0.87
CA ALA A 40 2.35 0.26 1.72
C ALA A 40 3.37 0.21 2.88
N ALA A 41 4.62 0.61 2.64
CA ALA A 41 5.70 0.41 3.60
C ALA A 41 6.80 1.46 3.48
N ARG A 42 7.65 1.57 4.51
CA ARG A 42 8.99 2.12 4.33
C ARG A 42 9.90 1.04 3.75
N ALA A 43 10.72 1.40 2.77
CA ALA A 43 11.68 0.50 2.13
C ALA A 43 12.66 -0.11 3.13
N ALA A 44 13.03 0.65 4.17
CA ALA A 44 13.90 0.22 5.26
C ALA A 44 13.33 -0.93 6.12
N GLU A 45 12.01 -1.19 6.06
CA GLU A 45 11.41 -2.35 6.72
C GLU A 45 11.68 -3.66 5.97
N LEU A 46 12.25 -3.57 4.77
CA LEU A 46 12.69 -4.66 3.91
C LEU A 46 14.21 -4.56 3.72
N ASP A 47 14.92 -4.64 4.83
CA ASP A 47 16.35 -4.32 4.99
C ASP A 47 17.32 -5.27 4.25
N LYS A 48 16.95 -6.54 4.06
CA LYS A 48 17.80 -7.57 3.46
C LYS A 48 17.01 -8.54 2.60
N PRO A 49 17.68 -9.25 1.66
CA PRO A 49 17.03 -10.27 0.85
C PRO A 49 16.29 -11.31 1.69
N GLY A 50 15.03 -11.55 1.36
CA GLY A 50 14.17 -12.49 2.07
C GLY A 50 13.34 -11.86 3.18
N SER A 51 13.63 -10.62 3.61
CA SER A 51 12.72 -9.83 4.44
C SER A 51 11.42 -9.62 3.66
N PHE A 52 10.29 -9.81 4.34
CA PHE A 52 8.97 -9.64 3.77
C PHE A 52 8.02 -8.96 4.75
N ARG A 53 6.99 -8.32 4.20
CA ARG A 53 5.80 -7.86 4.93
C ARG A 53 4.54 -8.23 4.18
N THR A 54 3.45 -8.37 4.91
CA THR A 54 2.12 -8.56 4.33
C THR A 54 1.23 -7.38 4.69
N TYR A 55 0.44 -6.91 3.72
CA TYR A 55 -0.50 -5.82 3.89
C TYR A 55 -1.84 -6.16 3.27
N GLN A 56 -2.89 -5.53 3.78
CA GLN A 56 -4.21 -5.52 3.17
C GLN A 56 -4.29 -4.27 2.27
N VAL A 57 -4.51 -4.45 0.97
CA VAL A 57 -4.69 -3.36 0.00
C VAL A 57 -6.02 -3.58 -0.69
N GLY A 58 -6.97 -2.70 -0.39
CA GLY A 58 -8.36 -2.98 -0.73
C GLY A 58 -8.81 -4.32 -0.11
N ARG A 59 -9.39 -5.19 -0.93
CA ARG A 59 -9.80 -6.54 -0.54
C ARG A 59 -8.70 -7.60 -0.67
N GLU A 60 -7.54 -7.25 -1.21
CA GLU A 60 -6.47 -8.20 -1.47
C GLU A 60 -5.37 -8.19 -0.40
N SER A 61 -4.81 -9.38 -0.12
CA SER A 61 -3.62 -9.52 0.70
C SER A 61 -2.38 -9.48 -0.18
N VAL A 62 -1.49 -8.51 0.05
CA VAL A 62 -0.27 -8.29 -0.71
C VAL A 62 0.95 -8.73 0.11
N LEU A 63 1.80 -9.57 -0.49
CA LEU A 63 3.10 -9.94 0.02
C LEU A 63 4.16 -9.06 -0.66
N ILE A 64 4.89 -8.28 0.12
CA ILE A 64 5.99 -7.44 -0.35
C ILE A 64 7.29 -8.03 0.19
N SER A 65 8.31 -8.19 -0.65
CA SER A 65 9.59 -8.79 -0.25
C SER A 65 10.79 -8.16 -0.93
N ARG A 66 11.95 -8.23 -0.27
CA ARG A 66 13.24 -7.88 -0.86
C ARG A 66 13.83 -9.09 -1.57
N ALA A 67 14.05 -8.98 -2.88
CA ALA A 67 14.68 -10.02 -3.67
C ALA A 67 16.21 -10.06 -3.46
N ARG A 68 16.86 -11.09 -3.99
CA ARG A 68 18.33 -11.29 -3.86
C ARG A 68 19.15 -10.21 -4.54
N ASP A 69 18.61 -9.62 -5.61
CA ASP A 69 19.23 -8.52 -6.34
C ASP A 69 19.04 -7.16 -5.66
N GLY A 70 18.38 -7.14 -4.49
CA GLY A 70 18.08 -5.92 -3.75
C GLY A 70 16.81 -5.20 -4.22
N SER A 71 16.15 -5.65 -5.29
CA SER A 71 14.88 -5.05 -5.72
C SER A 71 13.72 -5.44 -4.81
N VAL A 72 12.74 -4.54 -4.61
CA VAL A 72 11.46 -4.93 -4.01
C VAL A 72 10.59 -5.63 -5.05
N LYS A 73 9.91 -6.68 -4.60
CA LYS A 73 8.85 -7.38 -5.34
C LYS A 73 7.57 -7.39 -4.53
N ALA A 74 6.43 -7.30 -5.20
CA ALA A 74 5.12 -7.43 -4.59
C ALA A 74 4.28 -8.47 -5.35
N PHE A 75 3.50 -9.23 -4.60
CA PHE A 75 2.66 -10.30 -5.12
C PHE A 75 1.34 -10.36 -4.36
N LEU A 76 0.29 -10.94 -4.97
CA LEU A 76 -0.83 -11.42 -4.17
C LEU A 76 -0.32 -12.53 -3.24
N ASN A 77 -0.65 -12.45 -1.95
CA ASN A 77 -0.24 -13.39 -0.90
C ASN A 77 -1.08 -14.68 -0.96
N ILE A 78 -1.07 -15.32 -2.13
CA ILE A 78 -1.92 -16.46 -2.44
C ILE A 78 -1.15 -17.48 -3.28
N CYS A 79 -1.14 -18.72 -2.81
CA CYS A 79 -0.53 -19.83 -3.54
C CYS A 79 -1.33 -20.14 -4.80
N ARG A 80 -0.65 -20.23 -5.94
CA ARG A 80 -1.25 -20.55 -7.25
C ARG A 80 -1.80 -21.96 -7.39
N HIS A 81 -1.56 -22.86 -6.42
CA HIS A 81 -2.09 -24.21 -6.45
C HIS A 81 -3.57 -24.25 -6.06
N ARG A 82 -3.90 -23.86 -4.82
CA ARG A 82 -5.26 -23.96 -4.24
C ARG A 82 -5.64 -22.76 -3.37
N GLY A 83 -5.01 -21.61 -3.59
CA GLY A 83 -5.43 -20.36 -2.95
C GLY A 83 -5.05 -20.21 -1.47
N ALA A 84 -4.20 -21.08 -0.91
CA ALA A 84 -3.74 -20.93 0.47
C ALA A 84 -2.87 -19.67 0.60
N LYS A 85 -3.06 -18.91 1.68
CA LYS A 85 -2.19 -17.77 2.04
C LYS A 85 -0.75 -18.28 2.24
N LEU A 86 0.23 -17.60 1.65
CA LEU A 86 1.63 -18.02 1.73
C LEU A 86 2.26 -17.63 3.06
N CYS A 87 2.09 -16.36 3.44
CA CYS A 87 2.63 -15.79 4.67
C CYS A 87 1.46 -15.34 5.55
N THR A 88 1.33 -15.93 6.74
CA THR A 88 0.31 -15.55 7.73
C THR A 88 0.77 -14.42 8.63
N GLU A 89 2.08 -14.26 8.80
CA GLU A 89 2.69 -13.20 9.60
C GLU A 89 2.66 -11.85 8.85
N GLU A 90 2.50 -10.76 9.59
CA GLU A 90 2.57 -9.39 9.06
C GLU A 90 3.98 -9.03 8.55
N SER A 91 5.00 -9.67 9.12
CA SER A 91 6.38 -9.52 8.66
C SER A 91 7.23 -10.71 9.05
N GLY A 92 8.35 -10.88 8.36
CA GLY A 92 9.32 -11.91 8.70
C GLY A 92 10.45 -11.97 7.68
N GLU A 93 11.20 -13.07 7.73
CA GLU A 93 12.30 -13.35 6.83
C GLU A 93 12.23 -14.80 6.36
N VAL A 94 12.48 -15.03 5.08
CA VAL A 94 12.69 -16.37 4.53
C VAL A 94 14.09 -16.47 3.93
N LYS A 95 14.79 -17.58 4.17
CA LYS A 95 16.20 -17.71 3.73
C LYS A 95 16.37 -17.76 2.21
N ARG A 96 15.44 -18.41 1.51
CA ARG A 96 15.60 -18.68 0.07
C ARG A 96 14.34 -18.54 -0.77
N ALA A 97 13.19 -18.87 -0.21
CA ALA A 97 11.94 -19.02 -0.94
C ALA A 97 10.74 -18.99 0.02
N PHE A 98 9.58 -18.65 -0.51
CA PHE A 98 8.29 -18.78 0.16
C PHE A 98 7.74 -20.17 -0.08
N GLN A 99 7.54 -20.95 0.99
CA GLN A 99 6.93 -22.27 0.89
C GLN A 99 5.48 -22.22 1.36
N CYS A 100 4.55 -22.61 0.49
CA CYS A 100 3.14 -22.70 0.84
C CYS A 100 2.93 -23.75 1.94
N PRO A 101 2.25 -23.38 3.05
CA PRO A 101 2.04 -24.29 4.18
C PRO A 101 1.10 -25.46 3.85
N TYR A 102 0.35 -25.40 2.75
CA TYR A 102 -0.65 -26.41 2.43
C TYR A 102 -0.02 -27.65 1.74
N HIS A 103 0.65 -27.44 0.61
CA HIS A 103 1.21 -28.54 -0.21
C HIS A 103 2.66 -28.31 -0.62
N ALA A 104 3.40 -27.46 0.11
CA ALA A 104 4.82 -27.21 -0.09
C ALA A 104 5.24 -26.70 -1.49
N TRP A 105 4.31 -26.10 -2.25
CA TRP A 105 4.67 -25.32 -3.44
C TRP A 105 5.56 -24.17 -3.01
N THR A 106 6.73 -24.07 -3.64
CA THR A 106 7.83 -23.22 -3.22
C THR A 106 8.12 -22.21 -4.30
N TYR A 107 8.07 -20.93 -3.94
CA TYR A 107 8.25 -19.79 -4.83
C TYR A 107 9.53 -19.05 -4.45
N GLY A 108 10.32 -18.65 -5.45
CA GLY A 108 11.48 -17.80 -5.23
C GLY A 108 11.10 -16.44 -4.66
N LEU A 109 12.11 -15.67 -4.22
CA LEU A 109 11.90 -14.27 -3.79
C LEU A 109 11.46 -13.34 -4.94
N ASP A 110 11.65 -13.79 -6.19
CA ASP A 110 11.14 -13.16 -7.40
C ASP A 110 9.75 -13.66 -7.80
N GLY A 111 9.11 -14.50 -6.99
CA GLY A 111 7.76 -15.03 -7.20
C GLY A 111 7.69 -16.25 -8.14
N LYS A 112 8.79 -16.66 -8.79
CA LYS A 112 8.75 -17.82 -9.71
C LYS A 112 8.51 -19.13 -8.96
N LEU A 113 7.75 -20.05 -9.55
CA LEU A 113 7.60 -21.39 -8.98
C LEU A 113 8.92 -22.17 -9.15
N VAL A 114 9.64 -22.40 -8.05
CA VAL A 114 10.96 -23.06 -8.10
C VAL A 114 10.88 -24.55 -7.80
N ALA A 115 9.94 -24.98 -6.95
CA ALA A 115 9.73 -26.39 -6.62
C ALA A 115 8.28 -26.64 -6.19
N ALA A 116 7.79 -27.85 -6.45
CA ALA A 116 6.57 -28.39 -5.87
C ALA A 116 6.71 -29.91 -5.75
N PRO A 117 6.00 -30.56 -4.81
CA PRO A 117 5.94 -32.01 -4.78
C PRO A 117 5.50 -32.57 -6.14
N ASN A 118 6.20 -33.59 -6.63
CA ASN A 118 5.96 -34.24 -7.92
C ASN A 118 6.06 -33.34 -9.17
N LEU A 119 6.63 -32.13 -9.07
CA LEU A 119 6.76 -31.23 -10.23
C LEU A 119 7.56 -31.85 -11.38
N THR A 120 8.55 -32.70 -11.08
CA THR A 120 9.36 -33.39 -12.10
C THR A 120 8.53 -34.36 -12.95
N SER A 121 7.45 -34.93 -12.41
CA SER A 121 6.51 -35.77 -13.16
C SER A 121 5.42 -34.97 -13.88
N MET A 122 5.47 -33.63 -13.82
CA MET A 122 4.53 -32.70 -14.46
C MET A 122 5.32 -31.74 -15.37
N PRO A 123 5.99 -32.24 -16.43
CA PRO A 123 6.90 -31.44 -17.27
C PRO A 123 6.20 -30.35 -18.08
N ASP A 124 4.88 -30.42 -18.20
CA ASP A 124 4.00 -29.48 -18.86
C ASP A 124 3.66 -28.23 -18.03
N ILE A 125 4.00 -28.23 -16.73
CA ILE A 125 3.80 -27.05 -15.87
C ILE A 125 4.85 -25.98 -16.19
N ASP A 126 4.40 -24.89 -16.80
CA ASP A 126 5.21 -23.68 -16.93
C ASP A 126 5.36 -22.98 -15.58
N ARG A 127 6.57 -23.07 -15.04
CA ARG A 127 6.97 -22.50 -13.74
C ARG A 127 6.91 -20.97 -13.70
N THR A 128 6.93 -20.31 -14.86
CA THR A 128 6.78 -18.86 -14.98
C THR A 128 5.30 -18.50 -14.95
N ALA A 129 4.46 -19.16 -15.76
CA ALA A 129 3.02 -18.94 -15.77
C ALA A 129 2.33 -19.26 -14.43
N TYR A 130 2.85 -20.26 -13.70
CA TYR A 130 2.41 -20.66 -12.37
C TYR A 130 3.21 -20.01 -11.22
N GLY A 131 4.03 -18.98 -11.50
CA GLY A 131 4.61 -18.11 -10.47
C GLY A 131 3.53 -17.28 -9.76
N LEU A 132 3.88 -16.61 -8.67
CA LEU A 132 2.95 -15.73 -7.95
C LEU A 132 2.39 -14.63 -8.86
N VAL A 133 1.15 -14.22 -8.58
CA VAL A 133 0.53 -13.09 -9.30
C VAL A 133 1.27 -11.83 -8.87
N ASN A 134 1.93 -11.17 -9.82
CA ASN A 134 2.66 -9.94 -9.57
C ASN A 134 1.70 -8.80 -9.24
N VAL A 135 2.13 -7.94 -8.32
CA VAL A 135 1.51 -6.65 -8.02
C VAL A 135 2.53 -5.58 -8.46
N HIS A 136 2.05 -4.53 -9.13
CA HIS A 136 2.93 -3.45 -9.54
C HIS A 136 3.57 -2.82 -8.32
N VAL A 137 4.87 -2.55 -8.36
CA VAL A 137 5.61 -2.03 -7.22
C VAL A 137 6.65 -1.02 -7.65
N ARG A 138 6.82 0.02 -6.84
CA ARG A 138 7.86 1.05 -7.03
C ARG A 138 8.41 1.50 -5.69
N GLU A 139 9.73 1.67 -5.62
CA GLU A 139 10.39 2.38 -4.52
C GLU A 139 10.58 3.84 -4.91
N TRP A 140 10.16 4.76 -4.04
CA TRP A 140 10.36 6.20 -4.20
C TRP A 140 10.26 6.93 -2.87
N LEU A 141 11.17 7.87 -2.57
CA LEU A 141 11.24 8.63 -1.31
C LEU A 141 11.31 7.72 -0.06
N GLY A 142 11.99 6.58 -0.16
CA GLY A 142 12.13 5.59 0.90
C GLY A 142 10.82 4.85 1.23
N TYR A 143 9.80 4.99 0.38
CA TYR A 143 8.53 4.27 0.47
C TYR A 143 8.41 3.19 -0.59
N VAL A 144 7.68 2.13 -0.27
CA VAL A 144 7.24 1.11 -1.21
C VAL A 144 5.78 1.38 -1.56
N TRP A 145 5.55 1.63 -2.84
CA TRP A 145 4.24 1.85 -3.43
C TRP A 145 3.81 0.62 -4.19
N VAL A 146 2.54 0.24 -4.07
CA VAL A 146 1.96 -0.91 -4.78
C VAL A 146 0.69 -0.52 -5.53
N CYS A 147 0.38 -1.21 -6.62
CA CYS A 147 -0.88 -1.03 -7.35
C CYS A 147 -1.39 -2.39 -7.87
N LEU A 148 -2.68 -2.67 -7.61
CA LEU A 148 -3.33 -3.93 -7.95
C LEU A 148 -3.98 -3.92 -9.34
N ALA A 149 -4.13 -2.76 -9.97
CA ALA A 149 -4.69 -2.64 -11.31
C ALA A 149 -3.86 -3.42 -12.32
N ASP A 150 -4.51 -4.10 -13.26
CA ASP A 150 -3.84 -4.82 -14.36
C ASP A 150 -2.87 -3.89 -15.11
N THR A 151 -3.34 -2.67 -15.40
CA THR A 151 -2.52 -1.56 -15.90
C THR A 151 -2.51 -0.46 -14.85
N PRO A 152 -1.38 -0.17 -14.20
CA PRO A 152 -1.33 0.83 -13.15
C PRO A 152 -1.44 2.23 -13.77
N PRO A 153 -2.06 3.19 -13.08
CA PRO A 153 -2.02 4.57 -13.53
C PRO A 153 -0.58 5.10 -13.45
N SER A 154 -0.31 6.23 -14.14
CA SER A 154 1.05 6.79 -14.19
C SER A 154 1.48 7.24 -12.80
N PHE A 155 2.56 6.67 -12.30
CA PHE A 155 3.14 7.07 -11.02
C PHE A 155 3.64 8.52 -11.07
N GLU A 156 4.19 8.93 -12.21
CA GLU A 156 4.68 10.28 -12.47
C GLU A 156 3.55 11.31 -12.41
N ASN A 157 2.41 11.04 -13.06
CA ASN A 157 1.30 11.99 -13.08
C ASN A 157 0.49 11.98 -11.78
N ASP A 158 0.38 10.83 -11.12
CA ASP A 158 -0.47 10.71 -9.93
C ASP A 158 0.33 11.02 -8.66
N VAL A 159 1.33 10.18 -8.34
CA VAL A 159 2.06 10.28 -7.06
C VAL A 159 3.06 11.43 -7.09
N MET A 160 3.89 11.52 -8.13
CA MET A 160 4.84 12.63 -8.26
C MET A 160 4.11 13.93 -8.64
N GLY A 161 3.04 13.84 -9.45
CA GLY A 161 2.23 14.98 -9.84
C GLY A 161 1.54 15.66 -8.65
N ALA A 162 1.11 14.91 -7.62
CA ALA A 162 0.60 15.48 -6.39
C ALA A 162 1.63 16.37 -5.66
N ILE A 163 2.92 16.01 -5.73
CA ILE A 163 4.00 16.86 -5.21
C ILE A 163 4.15 18.12 -6.06
N VAL A 164 4.13 18.00 -7.38
CA VAL A 164 4.21 19.15 -8.30
C VAL A 164 3.04 20.10 -8.07
N GLU A 165 1.82 19.60 -7.93
CA GLU A 165 0.63 20.41 -7.66
C GLU A 165 0.79 21.20 -6.36
N ARG A 166 1.35 20.57 -5.31
CA ARG A 166 1.42 21.16 -3.98
C ARG A 166 2.64 22.04 -3.73
N LEU A 167 3.78 21.68 -4.30
CA LEU A 167 5.10 22.29 -4.06
C LEU A 167 5.67 23.00 -5.30
N GLY A 168 5.03 22.89 -6.47
CA GLY A 168 5.43 23.54 -7.72
C GLY A 168 6.36 22.69 -8.59
N ASP A 169 7.26 21.92 -7.99
CA ASP A 169 8.15 20.98 -8.67
C ASP A 169 8.47 19.76 -7.79
N VAL A 170 8.97 18.69 -8.42
CA VAL A 170 9.36 17.47 -7.68
C VAL A 170 10.62 17.69 -6.86
N GLU A 171 11.57 18.49 -7.34
CA GLU A 171 12.88 18.74 -6.72
C GLU A 171 12.75 19.41 -5.33
N SER A 172 11.66 20.14 -5.11
CA SER A 172 11.33 20.78 -3.83
C SER A 172 11.25 19.78 -2.68
N ILE A 173 10.90 18.52 -2.96
CA ILE A 173 10.85 17.47 -1.93
C ILE A 173 12.26 16.94 -1.56
N GLU A 174 13.26 17.12 -2.41
CA GLU A 174 14.61 16.56 -2.20
C GLU A 174 15.30 17.19 -0.99
N ARG A 175 14.98 18.45 -0.66
CA ARG A 175 15.54 19.16 0.50
C ARG A 175 15.20 18.50 1.84
N TYR A 176 14.18 17.63 1.87
CA TYR A 176 13.75 16.94 3.08
C TYR A 176 14.44 15.58 3.27
N ASP A 177 15.25 15.12 2.32
CA ASP A 177 16.02 13.88 2.39
C ASP A 177 15.17 12.66 2.82
N ILE A 178 13.95 12.57 2.27
CA ILE A 178 12.91 11.63 2.75
C ILE A 178 13.36 10.18 2.56
N ASP A 179 14.16 9.89 1.53
CA ASP A 179 14.73 8.56 1.27
C ASP A 179 15.53 8.02 2.46
N ASN A 180 16.26 8.89 3.17
CA ASN A 180 17.15 8.48 4.26
C ASN A 180 16.48 8.46 5.64
N LEU A 181 15.23 8.93 5.76
CA LEU A 181 14.50 8.93 7.03
C LEU A 181 14.32 7.50 7.58
N GLN A 182 14.57 7.35 8.87
CA GLN A 182 14.42 6.09 9.59
C GLN A 182 13.17 6.11 10.48
N LEU A 183 12.55 4.95 10.65
CA LEU A 183 11.38 4.82 11.53
C LEU A 183 11.82 4.99 13.00
N GLY A 184 11.49 6.14 13.59
CA GLY A 184 11.76 6.38 15.02
C GLY A 184 10.75 5.70 15.95
N ARG A 185 9.45 5.80 15.63
CA ARG A 185 8.37 5.19 16.40
C ARG A 185 7.18 4.89 15.50
N ARG A 186 6.51 3.75 15.73
CA ARG A 186 5.22 3.43 15.15
C ARG A 186 4.18 3.31 16.25
N ILE A 187 3.02 3.92 16.04
CA ILE A 187 1.85 3.79 16.88
C ILE A 187 0.72 3.29 15.99
N THR A 188 0.10 2.18 16.39
CA THR A 188 -1.00 1.54 15.66
C THR A 188 -2.16 1.38 16.61
N TYR A 189 -3.34 1.81 16.18
CA TYR A 189 -4.58 1.73 16.93
C TYR A 189 -5.78 1.73 15.99
N ASP A 190 -6.85 1.07 16.40
CA ASP A 190 -8.08 0.97 15.61
C ASP A 190 -8.98 2.19 15.89
N VAL A 191 -9.25 2.95 14.84
CA VAL A 191 -10.18 4.07 14.88
C VAL A 191 -11.53 3.63 14.33
N LYS A 192 -12.59 3.72 15.14
CA LYS A 192 -13.96 3.39 14.73
C LYS A 192 -14.58 4.51 13.87
N ALA A 193 -13.94 4.82 12.75
CA ALA A 193 -14.34 5.85 11.80
C ALA A 193 -14.09 5.40 10.36
N ASN A 194 -14.78 6.04 9.42
CA ASN A 194 -14.46 5.87 8.00
C ASN A 194 -13.09 6.49 7.68
N TRP A 195 -12.30 5.86 6.81
CA TRP A 195 -10.97 6.35 6.42
C TRP A 195 -10.99 7.78 5.89
N LYS A 196 -12.05 8.17 5.17
CA LYS A 196 -12.21 9.52 4.60
C LYS A 196 -12.22 10.60 5.68
N LEU A 197 -12.83 10.35 6.84
CA LEU A 197 -12.86 11.34 7.94
C LEU A 197 -11.46 11.63 8.48
N ILE A 198 -10.58 10.62 8.51
CA ILE A 198 -9.19 10.77 8.96
C ILE A 198 -8.41 11.63 7.95
N ILE A 199 -8.59 11.35 6.65
CA ILE A 199 -7.92 12.11 5.59
C ILE A 199 -8.44 13.55 5.52
N GLU A 200 -9.76 13.75 5.47
CA GLU A 200 -10.36 15.08 5.40
C GLU A 200 -9.94 15.96 6.58
N ASN A 201 -9.90 15.41 7.80
CA ASN A 201 -9.41 16.12 8.98
C ASN A 201 -7.93 16.51 8.85
N PHE A 202 -7.07 15.64 8.31
CA PHE A 202 -5.66 15.96 8.10
C PHE A 202 -5.43 17.05 7.03
N MET A 203 -6.34 17.18 6.07
CA MET A 203 -6.21 18.11 4.94
C MET A 203 -6.51 19.58 5.31
N GLU A 204 -6.93 19.86 6.53
CA GLU A 204 -7.20 21.21 7.02
C GLU A 204 -6.67 21.41 8.44
N CYS A 205 -6.53 22.68 8.84
CA CYS A 205 -6.13 23.05 10.21
C CYS A 205 -7.11 24.06 10.82
N TYR A 206 -8.32 24.12 10.30
CA TYR A 206 -9.39 24.97 10.82
C TYR A 206 -9.80 24.53 12.23
N HIS A 207 -9.70 23.23 12.52
CA HIS A 207 -9.92 22.69 13.87
C HIS A 207 -8.77 22.97 14.86
N CYS A 208 -7.54 23.19 14.38
CA CYS A 208 -6.32 23.18 15.19
C CYS A 208 -6.38 24.14 16.38
N ALA A 209 -6.81 25.39 16.15
CA ALA A 209 -6.88 26.41 17.20
C ALA A 209 -7.85 26.05 18.33
N THR A 210 -8.82 25.18 18.07
CA THR A 210 -9.84 24.79 19.06
C THR A 210 -9.49 23.48 19.77
N ILE A 211 -9.00 22.47 19.03
CA ILE A 211 -8.82 21.12 19.56
C ILE A 211 -7.35 20.75 19.85
N HIS A 212 -6.39 21.57 19.40
CA HIS A 212 -4.96 21.40 19.64
C HIS A 212 -4.33 22.68 20.24
N PRO A 213 -4.77 23.11 21.45
CA PRO A 213 -4.25 24.34 22.07
C PRO A 213 -2.73 24.27 22.29
N GLU A 214 -2.23 23.13 22.76
CA GLU A 214 -0.80 22.89 23.02
C GLU A 214 0.05 22.96 21.74
N LEU A 215 -0.49 22.54 20.60
CA LEU A 215 0.19 22.66 19.30
C LEU A 215 0.23 24.11 18.85
N THR A 216 -0.88 24.82 19.00
CA THR A 216 -1.02 26.21 18.54
C THR A 216 -0.09 27.15 19.33
N GLU A 217 0.17 26.87 20.61
CA GLU A 217 1.10 27.64 21.45
C GLU A 217 2.56 27.60 20.97
N VAL A 218 2.97 26.60 20.18
CA VAL A 218 4.37 26.39 19.77
C VAL A 218 4.61 26.59 18.28
N LEU A 219 3.57 26.84 17.48
CA LEU A 219 3.72 27.14 16.07
C LEU A 219 4.13 28.61 15.88
N PRO A 220 5.18 28.91 15.09
CA PRO A 220 5.52 30.28 14.74
C PRO A 220 4.40 30.92 13.89
N GLU A 221 4.12 32.20 14.13
CA GLU A 221 3.15 33.01 13.36
C GLU A 221 3.44 33.04 11.85
#